data_AF-A0A370CJR5-F1
#
_entry.id   AF-A0A370CJR5-F1
#
_cell.length_a   1.000
_cell.length_b   1.000
_cell.length_c   1.000
_cell.angle_alpha   90.00
_cell.angle_beta   90.00
_cell.angle_gamma   90.00
#
_symmetry.space_group_name_H-M   'P 1'
#
loop_
_entity.id
_entity.type
_entity.pdbx_description
1 polymer ?
#
loop_
_entity_poly.entity_id
_entity_poly.type
_entity_poly.pdbx_seq_one_letter_code
_entity_poly.pdbx_strand_id
1 'polypeptide(L)'
;MTFPKERILILDFGSQYTPLIARRIREQHVYCEIYPYDTTESEIQAFAPKGIILSGGPETVTSDTTPRAPEIVFTLGCPVLGICYGMQTMAEQLGGNVVSCAHREFGYAPALITTPTELLTDIRDNPEDEENALLDVWMSHGDHVESVPPGFMVILNTPNTPIAGMADPLRHFYGLQFHPEVTHTRQGKKILASFVDKICHCRASWTATRILEHEIAEIKEKVGKEKVLLALSGGVDSSVLAALLHKAIGKQLLCVFVNTGLLRTTDKDTIIQALADDMHISVVKIDASDRFLKILNGITDPEEKRKAIGNLFVEIFEAEASKHPDITWLAQGTIYSDVIESAGTSTQKAHAIKSHHNVGGLPDTLKLKLLEPLRELFKDEVCELGLELGLPPALIYKHPFPGPGLAIRVLGEVNQKNIDLVRKADLILQEELRAQNYYDKISQAFCVFLPVNSVGVIGDARQYAPIIAIRAIETIDFMTARWAHLPYNLLETLSNRIINEVPGISRVVYDISGKPPATIEWE
;
A
#
# COMPACT_ATOMS: atom_id res chain seq x y z
N MET A 1 -26.35 5.28 12.20
CA MET A 1 -25.51 6.47 12.47
C MET A 1 -24.25 6.30 11.66
N THR A 2 -24.01 7.13 10.65
CA THR A 2 -22.88 6.98 9.73
C THR A 2 -21.59 7.43 10.42
N PHE A 3 -20.86 6.46 10.97
CA PHE A 3 -19.43 6.63 11.22
C PHE A 3 -18.72 6.43 9.88
N PRO A 4 -17.73 7.25 9.51
CA PRO A 4 -17.24 8.44 10.23
C PRO A 4 -18.03 9.72 9.87
N LYS A 5 -18.13 10.67 10.82
CA LYS A 5 -18.83 11.96 10.64
C LYS A 5 -17.94 13.10 10.14
N GLU A 6 -16.64 13.05 10.44
CA GLU A 6 -15.66 14.07 10.08
C GLU A 6 -14.71 13.45 9.07
N ARG A 7 -14.74 13.98 7.84
CA ARG A 7 -14.15 13.33 6.68
C ARG A 7 -13.46 14.38 5.80
N ILE A 8 -12.27 14.06 5.30
CA ILE A 8 -11.57 14.86 4.29
C ILE A 8 -11.78 14.24 2.92
N LEU A 9 -12.12 15.06 1.93
CA LEU A 9 -12.20 14.63 0.54
C LEU A 9 -10.89 14.98 -0.17
N ILE A 10 -10.30 14.02 -0.87
CA ILE A 10 -9.15 14.27 -1.74
C ILE A 10 -9.61 14.13 -3.19
N LEU A 11 -9.43 15.16 -4.00
CA LEU A 11 -9.68 15.11 -5.43
C LEU A 11 -8.37 14.83 -6.17
N ASP A 12 -8.32 13.70 -6.87
CA ASP A 12 -7.15 13.22 -7.60
C ASP A 12 -7.09 13.79 -9.02
N PHE A 13 -6.07 14.60 -9.28
CA PHE A 13 -5.69 15.14 -10.57
C PHE A 13 -4.65 14.27 -11.31
N GLY A 14 -4.39 13.05 -10.83
CA GLY A 14 -3.53 12.05 -11.49
C GLY A 14 -2.10 12.01 -10.98
N SER A 15 -1.83 12.52 -9.78
CA SER A 15 -0.50 12.43 -9.18
C SER A 15 -0.23 11.01 -8.68
N GLN A 16 0.98 10.51 -8.95
CA GLN A 16 1.47 9.26 -8.35
C GLN A 16 1.55 9.32 -6.81
N TYR A 17 1.53 10.52 -6.22
CA TYR A 17 1.60 10.73 -4.77
C TYR A 17 0.23 10.88 -4.10
N THR A 18 -0.89 10.93 -4.84
CA THR A 18 -2.23 11.11 -4.25
C THR A 18 -2.56 10.10 -3.14
N PRO A 19 -2.23 8.80 -3.28
CA PRO A 19 -2.43 7.83 -2.19
C PRO A 19 -1.64 8.16 -0.91
N LEU A 20 -0.49 8.84 -1.01
CA LEU A 20 0.28 9.26 0.15
C LEU A 20 -0.43 10.37 0.93
N ILE A 21 -1.15 11.28 0.25
CA ILE A 21 -1.98 12.31 0.91
C ILE A 21 -2.98 11.63 1.83
N ALA A 22 -3.76 10.68 1.30
CA ALA A 22 -4.74 9.92 2.07
C ALA A 22 -4.08 9.22 3.27
N ARG A 23 -2.96 8.52 3.05
CA ARG A 23 -2.24 7.84 4.11
C ARG A 23 -1.80 8.80 5.23
N ARG A 24 -1.27 9.98 4.91
CA ARG A 24 -0.84 10.97 5.92
C ARG A 24 -1.99 11.53 6.74
N ILE A 25 -3.19 11.59 6.18
CA ILE A 25 -4.41 11.99 6.91
C ILE A 25 -4.88 10.85 7.83
N ARG A 26 -4.86 9.60 7.33
CA ARG A 26 -5.20 8.42 8.15
C ARG A 26 -4.24 8.22 9.33
N GLU A 27 -2.95 8.53 9.16
CA GLU A 27 -1.96 8.58 10.25
C GLU A 27 -2.28 9.60 11.37
N GLN A 28 -3.19 10.53 11.11
CA GLN A 28 -3.69 11.50 12.10
C GLN A 28 -5.04 11.06 12.68
N HIS A 29 -5.46 9.83 12.40
CA HIS A 29 -6.73 9.25 12.82
C HIS A 29 -7.95 10.05 12.34
N VAL A 30 -7.89 10.60 11.13
CA VAL A 30 -9.02 11.25 10.46
C VAL A 30 -9.36 10.48 9.19
N TYR A 31 -10.66 10.25 8.96
CA TYR A 31 -11.11 9.54 7.77
C TYR A 31 -10.98 10.40 6.51
N CYS A 32 -10.63 9.76 5.40
CA CYS A 32 -10.61 10.39 4.09
C CYS A 32 -10.91 9.40 2.98
N GLU A 33 -11.41 9.92 1.86
CA GLU A 33 -11.58 9.20 0.59
C GLU A 33 -10.96 10.00 -0.56
N ILE A 34 -10.47 9.29 -1.58
CA ILE A 34 -9.90 9.81 -2.82
C ILE A 34 -10.93 9.64 -3.93
N TYR A 35 -11.42 10.75 -4.48
CA TYR A 35 -12.32 10.78 -5.63
C TYR A 35 -11.56 11.32 -6.84
N PRO A 36 -11.95 10.94 -8.07
CA PRO A 36 -11.40 11.58 -9.26
C PRO A 36 -11.80 13.05 -9.31
N TYR A 37 -10.98 13.90 -9.94
CA TYR A 37 -11.25 15.34 -10.02
C TYR A 37 -12.58 15.68 -10.72
N ASP A 38 -13.08 14.80 -11.59
CA ASP A 38 -14.31 14.98 -12.37
C ASP A 38 -15.56 14.42 -11.67
N THR A 39 -15.47 14.09 -10.37
CA THR A 39 -16.62 13.71 -9.55
C THR A 39 -17.70 14.80 -9.56
N THR A 40 -18.95 14.39 -9.49
CA THR A 40 -20.10 15.28 -9.63
C THR A 40 -20.33 16.11 -8.36
N GLU A 41 -20.96 17.28 -8.51
CA GLU A 41 -21.29 18.12 -7.35
C GLU A 41 -22.17 17.40 -6.33
N SER A 42 -23.08 16.54 -6.80
CA SER A 42 -23.96 15.74 -5.93
C SER A 42 -23.18 14.75 -5.08
N GLU A 43 -22.11 14.15 -5.60
CA GLU A 43 -21.25 13.22 -4.87
C GLU A 43 -20.46 13.96 -3.78
N ILE A 44 -19.90 15.13 -4.10
CA ILE A 44 -19.18 15.98 -3.14
C ILE A 44 -20.12 16.43 -2.01
N GLN A 45 -21.34 16.87 -2.34
CA GLN A 45 -22.33 17.27 -1.35
C GLN A 45 -22.78 16.10 -0.47
N ALA A 46 -22.99 14.91 -1.04
CA ALA A 46 -23.35 13.71 -0.30
C ALA A 46 -22.22 13.24 0.63
N PHE A 47 -20.96 13.42 0.22
CA PHE A 47 -19.79 13.16 1.05
C PHE A 47 -19.69 14.14 2.23
N ALA A 48 -20.20 15.37 2.09
CA ALA A 48 -20.22 16.39 3.13
C ALA A 48 -18.85 16.59 3.83
N PRO A 49 -17.79 16.95 3.07
CA PRO A 49 -16.44 17.04 3.59
C PRO A 49 -16.31 18.16 4.65
N LYS A 50 -15.44 17.93 5.63
CA LYS A 50 -14.95 18.97 6.55
C LYS A 50 -13.85 19.83 5.95
N GLY A 51 -13.14 19.30 4.96
CA GLY A 51 -12.15 19.98 4.16
C GLY A 51 -11.86 19.20 2.89
N ILE A 52 -11.35 19.88 1.88
CA ILE A 52 -11.04 19.31 0.57
C ILE A 52 -9.55 19.50 0.26
N ILE A 53 -8.90 18.47 -0.28
CA ILE A 53 -7.52 18.55 -0.77
C ILE A 53 -7.53 18.29 -2.28
N LEU A 54 -6.95 19.20 -3.05
CA LEU A 54 -6.73 19.05 -4.49
C LEU A 54 -5.31 18.55 -4.70
N SER A 55 -5.15 17.34 -5.23
CA SER A 55 -3.83 16.73 -5.40
C SER A 55 -3.01 17.42 -6.49
N GLY A 56 -1.73 17.03 -6.59
CA GLY A 56 -0.95 17.30 -7.80
C GLY A 56 -1.47 16.51 -9.01
N GLY A 57 -0.86 16.76 -10.16
CA GLY A 57 -1.16 16.07 -11.41
C GLY A 57 -0.04 16.31 -12.44
N PRO A 58 0.07 15.46 -13.48
CA PRO A 58 1.11 15.60 -14.51
C PRO A 58 0.76 16.63 -15.59
N GLU A 59 -0.51 17.05 -15.64
CA GLU A 59 -1.03 17.97 -16.65
C GLU A 59 -0.57 19.41 -16.42
N THR A 60 -0.78 20.26 -17.43
CA THR A 60 -0.67 21.72 -17.31
C THR A 60 -2.05 22.33 -17.14
N VAL A 61 -2.18 23.44 -16.40
CA VAL A 61 -3.44 24.19 -16.36
C VAL A 61 -3.58 25.18 -17.52
N THR A 62 -2.52 25.41 -18.29
CA THR A 62 -2.45 26.49 -19.30
C THR A 62 -2.98 26.10 -20.68
N SER A 63 -3.37 24.83 -20.90
CA SER A 63 -3.94 24.38 -22.17
C SER A 63 -5.46 24.55 -22.24
N ASP A 64 -6.03 24.47 -23.45
CA ASP A 64 -7.45 24.77 -23.71
C ASP A 64 -8.43 23.80 -23.01
N THR A 65 -8.03 22.55 -22.84
CA THR A 65 -8.85 21.51 -22.18
C THR A 65 -8.02 20.85 -21.09
N THR A 66 -8.37 21.14 -19.85
CA THR A 66 -7.56 20.80 -18.69
C THR A 66 -8.42 20.29 -17.55
N PRO A 67 -7.90 19.39 -16.71
CA PRO A 67 -8.53 19.04 -15.45
C PRO A 67 -8.82 20.29 -14.60
N ARG A 68 -10.06 20.38 -14.09
CA ARG A 68 -10.53 21.49 -13.25
C ARG A 68 -11.28 20.94 -12.05
N ALA A 69 -11.16 21.63 -10.92
CA ALA A 69 -11.97 21.29 -9.75
C ALA A 69 -13.43 21.70 -10.00
N PRO A 70 -14.42 20.88 -9.60
CA PRO A 70 -15.82 21.25 -9.64
C PRO A 70 -16.06 22.55 -8.86
N GLU A 71 -16.85 23.48 -9.39
CA GLU A 71 -17.05 24.82 -8.80
C GLU A 71 -17.58 24.76 -7.35
N ILE A 72 -18.36 23.71 -7.04
CA ILE A 72 -18.85 23.45 -5.68
C ILE A 72 -17.72 23.40 -4.64
N VAL A 73 -16.51 22.97 -5.02
CA VAL A 73 -15.34 22.90 -4.12
C VAL A 73 -15.04 24.26 -3.49
N PHE A 74 -15.15 25.34 -4.28
CA PHE A 74 -14.82 26.69 -3.83
C PHE A 74 -16.02 27.45 -3.22
N THR A 75 -17.22 26.87 -3.28
CA THR A 75 -18.46 27.51 -2.80
C THR A 75 -19.13 26.77 -1.64
N LEU A 76 -18.70 25.54 -1.32
CA LEU A 76 -19.25 24.71 -0.24
C LEU A 76 -19.03 25.31 1.17
N GLY A 77 -18.05 26.21 1.31
CA GLY A 77 -17.75 26.89 2.58
C GLY A 77 -16.90 26.07 3.56
N CYS A 78 -16.23 25.00 3.11
CA CYS A 78 -15.21 24.30 3.87
C CYS A 78 -13.79 24.70 3.41
N PRO A 79 -12.75 24.53 4.25
CA PRO A 79 -11.37 24.77 3.86
C PRO A 79 -10.91 23.93 2.67
N VAL A 80 -10.01 24.49 1.85
CA VAL A 80 -9.44 23.81 0.67
C VAL A 80 -7.92 23.95 0.67
N LEU A 81 -7.21 22.83 0.45
CA LEU A 81 -5.75 22.81 0.27
C LEU A 81 -5.41 22.30 -1.14
N GLY A 82 -4.80 23.13 -1.97
CA GLY A 82 -4.25 22.75 -3.27
C GLY A 82 -2.77 22.40 -3.17
N ILE A 83 -2.37 21.27 -3.76
CA ILE A 83 -0.98 20.80 -3.80
C ILE A 83 -0.53 20.73 -5.27
N CYS A 84 0.56 21.42 -5.60
CA CYS A 84 1.12 21.50 -6.95
C CYS A 84 0.05 21.86 -8.01
N TYR A 85 -0.39 20.92 -8.85
CA TYR A 85 -1.49 21.14 -9.80
C TYR A 85 -2.77 21.65 -9.12
N GLY A 86 -3.10 21.13 -7.92
CA GLY A 86 -4.23 21.60 -7.12
C GLY A 86 -4.13 23.08 -6.70
N MET A 87 -2.91 23.58 -6.48
CA MET A 87 -2.68 25.02 -6.25
C MET A 87 -2.87 25.83 -7.53
N GLN A 88 -2.37 25.31 -8.65
CA GLN A 88 -2.46 25.97 -9.96
C GLN A 88 -3.90 26.06 -10.45
N THR A 89 -4.68 24.98 -10.35
CA THR A 89 -6.09 24.95 -10.75
C THR A 89 -6.93 25.88 -9.88
N MET A 90 -6.64 25.95 -8.57
CA MET A 90 -7.24 26.92 -7.66
C MET A 90 -6.89 28.37 -8.06
N ALA A 91 -5.63 28.64 -8.42
CA ALA A 91 -5.22 29.97 -8.83
C ALA A 91 -5.94 30.40 -10.13
N GLU A 92 -5.92 29.55 -11.15
CA GLU A 92 -6.49 29.83 -12.46
C GLU A 92 -8.02 30.04 -12.38
N GLN A 93 -8.75 29.15 -11.68
CA GLN A 93 -10.21 29.24 -11.58
C GLN A 93 -10.70 30.44 -10.77
N LEU A 94 -9.89 30.96 -9.84
CA LEU A 94 -10.26 32.08 -8.97
C LEU A 94 -9.75 33.44 -9.48
N GLY A 95 -9.18 33.50 -10.68
CA GLY A 95 -8.75 34.74 -11.34
C GLY A 95 -7.31 35.18 -11.05
N GLY A 96 -6.45 34.25 -10.64
CA GLY A 96 -4.99 34.41 -10.72
C GLY A 96 -4.46 34.16 -12.14
N ASN A 97 -3.13 34.01 -12.27
CA ASN A 97 -2.49 33.66 -13.53
C ASN A 97 -1.45 32.56 -13.31
N VAL A 98 -1.49 31.51 -14.13
CA VAL A 98 -0.49 30.43 -14.15
C VAL A 98 0.27 30.44 -15.47
N VAL A 99 1.60 30.34 -15.40
CA VAL A 99 2.48 30.32 -16.57
C VAL A 99 3.30 29.05 -16.62
N SER A 100 3.49 28.54 -17.84
CA SER A 100 4.37 27.39 -18.07
C SER A 100 5.82 27.84 -18.16
N CYS A 101 6.72 27.17 -17.42
CA CYS A 101 8.14 27.48 -17.43
C CYS A 101 8.93 26.45 -18.26
N ALA A 102 9.92 26.93 -19.02
CA ALA A 102 10.83 26.05 -19.76
C ALA A 102 11.76 25.24 -18.84
N HIS A 103 12.03 25.74 -17.63
CA HIS A 103 12.79 25.04 -16.60
C HIS A 103 11.82 24.40 -15.61
N ARG A 104 11.80 23.07 -15.57
CA ARG A 104 11.05 22.31 -14.56
C ARG A 104 11.89 22.21 -13.30
N GLU A 105 11.31 22.54 -12.15
CA GLU A 105 11.96 22.39 -10.85
C GLU A 105 11.53 21.05 -10.25
N PHE A 106 12.48 20.11 -10.21
CA PHE A 106 12.31 18.81 -9.56
C PHE A 106 13.41 18.62 -8.53
N GLY A 107 13.02 18.47 -7.28
CA GLY A 107 13.94 18.13 -6.20
C GLY A 107 13.80 19.03 -4.99
N TYR A 108 14.84 18.98 -4.16
CA TYR A 108 14.90 19.69 -2.90
C TYR A 108 15.07 21.19 -3.10
N ALA A 109 14.27 22.01 -2.41
CA ALA A 109 14.43 23.45 -2.35
C ALA A 109 14.21 23.98 -0.92
N PRO A 110 14.98 24.99 -0.49
CA PRO A 110 14.65 25.76 0.71
C PRO A 110 13.53 26.76 0.37
N ALA A 111 12.42 26.69 1.10
CA ALA A 111 11.29 27.61 1.00
C ALA A 111 11.24 28.54 2.22
N LEU A 112 11.19 29.85 1.99
CA LEU A 112 11.11 30.85 3.04
C LEU A 112 9.65 31.23 3.32
N ILE A 113 9.23 31.14 4.58
CA ILE A 113 7.92 31.63 5.04
C ILE A 113 7.96 33.15 5.06
N THR A 114 7.24 33.77 4.12
CA THR A 114 7.16 35.23 3.98
C THR A 114 6.05 35.83 4.84
N THR A 115 4.95 35.08 5.01
CA THR A 115 3.83 35.53 5.85
C THR A 115 3.31 34.42 6.76
N PRO A 116 3.23 34.63 8.08
CA PRO A 116 2.65 33.67 9.00
C PRO A 116 1.18 33.41 8.68
N THR A 117 0.80 32.13 8.67
CA THR A 117 -0.60 31.69 8.56
C THR A 117 -0.85 30.52 9.49
N GLU A 118 -2.13 30.24 9.79
CA GLU A 118 -2.52 29.10 10.62
C GLU A 118 -1.93 27.77 10.11
N LEU A 119 -1.88 27.58 8.78
CA LEU A 119 -1.31 26.39 8.15
C LEU A 119 0.17 26.16 8.53
N LEU A 120 0.96 27.23 8.64
CA LEU A 120 2.42 27.18 8.83
C LEU A 120 2.87 27.63 10.22
N THR A 121 1.93 27.83 11.15
CA THR A 121 2.24 28.26 12.51
C THR A 121 3.06 27.19 13.25
N ASP A 122 4.21 27.59 13.80
CA ASP A 122 5.20 26.75 14.50
C ASP A 122 5.84 25.64 13.65
N ILE A 123 5.91 25.83 12.32
CA ILE A 123 6.52 24.88 11.40
C ILE A 123 7.80 25.47 10.79
N ARG A 124 8.97 24.92 11.17
CA ARG A 124 10.30 25.31 10.65
C ARG A 124 11.25 24.11 10.71
N ASP A 125 12.19 24.00 9.76
CA ASP A 125 13.22 22.95 9.77
C ASP A 125 14.48 23.36 10.55
N ASN A 126 14.89 24.63 10.46
CA ASN A 126 16.05 25.17 11.16
C ASN A 126 15.60 26.26 12.15
N PRO A 127 15.33 25.91 13.42
CA PRO A 127 14.85 26.87 14.41
C PRO A 127 15.94 27.84 14.90
N GLU A 128 17.22 27.55 14.65
CA GLU A 128 18.36 28.38 15.06
C GLU A 128 18.64 29.56 14.10
N ASP A 129 18.04 29.56 12.91
CA ASP A 129 18.08 30.67 11.95
C ASP A 129 16.82 31.54 12.15
N GLU A 130 16.88 32.46 13.13
CA GLU A 130 15.75 33.34 13.46
C GLU A 130 15.37 34.28 12.30
N GLU A 131 16.30 34.57 11.38
CA GLU A 131 16.07 35.47 10.23
C GLU A 131 15.38 34.77 9.05
N ASN A 132 15.53 33.45 8.89
CA ASN A 132 14.94 32.70 7.79
C ASN A 132 14.11 31.52 8.31
N ALA A 133 12.79 31.69 8.37
CA ALA A 133 11.85 30.60 8.64
C ALA A 133 11.79 29.64 7.42
N LEU A 134 12.82 28.79 7.30
CA LEU A 134 13.01 27.89 6.17
C LEU A 134 12.32 26.55 6.37
N LEU A 135 11.71 26.08 5.28
CA LEU A 135 11.21 24.73 5.11
C LEU A 135 12.02 24.02 4.03
N ASP A 136 12.42 22.80 4.33
CA ASP A 136 13.08 21.89 3.42
C ASP A 136 11.99 21.10 2.67
N VAL A 137 11.72 21.49 1.42
CA VAL A 137 10.57 21.00 0.65
C VAL A 137 10.97 20.25 -0.62
N TRP A 138 10.08 19.37 -1.07
CA TRP A 138 10.22 18.66 -2.35
C TRP A 138 9.36 19.31 -3.45
N MET A 139 10.02 20.07 -4.31
CA MET A 139 9.43 20.71 -5.48
C MET A 139 9.29 19.70 -6.63
N SER A 140 8.16 19.74 -7.33
CA SER A 140 7.94 18.89 -8.50
C SER A 140 6.91 19.53 -9.43
N HIS A 141 7.33 20.55 -10.19
CA HIS A 141 6.42 21.28 -11.07
C HIS A 141 7.10 21.80 -12.34
N GLY A 142 6.30 21.92 -13.40
CA GLY A 142 6.67 22.65 -14.63
C GLY A 142 6.06 24.05 -14.68
N ASP A 143 4.79 24.16 -14.29
CA ASP A 143 4.08 25.44 -14.25
C ASP A 143 4.22 26.09 -12.87
N HIS A 144 4.02 27.41 -12.80
CA HIS A 144 3.96 28.14 -11.53
C HIS A 144 2.94 29.28 -11.61
N VAL A 145 2.42 29.66 -10.44
CA VAL A 145 1.54 30.82 -10.28
C VAL A 145 2.38 32.09 -10.44
N GLU A 146 2.02 32.96 -11.38
CA GLU A 146 2.65 34.26 -11.60
C GLU A 146 1.96 35.36 -10.80
N SER A 147 0.63 35.28 -10.66
CA SER A 147 -0.17 36.19 -9.83
C SER A 147 -1.21 35.43 -9.02
N VAL A 148 -1.29 35.75 -7.72
CA VAL A 148 -2.28 35.15 -6.83
C VAL A 148 -3.68 35.70 -7.12
N PRO A 149 -4.75 34.92 -6.90
CA PRO A 149 -6.13 35.39 -7.08
C PRO A 149 -6.52 36.52 -6.11
N PRO A 150 -7.59 37.28 -6.39
CA PRO A 150 -8.14 38.24 -5.44
C PRO A 150 -8.46 37.60 -4.07
N GLY A 151 -8.02 38.27 -3.00
CA GLY A 151 -8.17 37.79 -1.62
C GLY A 151 -7.02 36.90 -1.13
N PHE A 152 -6.15 36.42 -2.03
CA PHE A 152 -4.99 35.64 -1.66
C PHE A 152 -3.76 36.52 -1.37
N MET A 153 -2.88 35.98 -0.54
CA MET A 153 -1.58 36.52 -0.19
C MET A 153 -0.50 35.45 -0.38
N VAL A 154 0.71 35.87 -0.73
CA VAL A 154 1.88 34.97 -0.82
C VAL A 154 2.37 34.64 0.59
N ILE A 155 2.53 33.36 0.88
CA ILE A 155 2.94 32.87 2.21
C ILE A 155 4.32 32.20 2.20
N LEU A 156 4.78 31.75 1.03
CA LEU A 156 6.04 31.05 0.83
C LEU A 156 6.67 31.47 -0.51
N ASN A 157 7.99 31.58 -0.53
CA ASN A 157 8.76 31.70 -1.77
C ASN A 157 9.99 30.77 -1.76
N THR A 158 10.51 30.44 -2.93
CA THR A 158 11.84 29.86 -3.13
C THR A 158 12.64 30.77 -4.06
N PRO A 159 13.97 30.58 -4.20
CA PRO A 159 14.77 31.35 -5.16
C PRO A 159 14.27 31.27 -6.61
N ASN A 160 13.67 30.15 -7.01
CA ASN A 160 13.20 29.90 -8.37
C ASN A 160 11.68 30.08 -8.54
N THR A 161 10.92 30.02 -7.43
CA THR A 161 9.45 30.05 -7.43
C THR A 161 8.97 31.13 -6.46
N PRO A 162 8.71 32.36 -6.95
CA PRO A 162 8.31 33.50 -6.11
C PRO A 162 7.00 33.29 -5.34
N ILE A 163 6.09 32.46 -5.88
CA ILE A 163 4.82 32.10 -5.26
C ILE A 163 4.85 30.58 -5.02
N ALA A 164 5.64 30.15 -4.04
CA ALA A 164 5.73 28.74 -3.65
C ALA A 164 4.57 28.32 -2.73
N GLY A 165 3.85 29.28 -2.17
CA GLY A 165 2.59 29.05 -1.49
C GLY A 165 1.74 30.31 -1.40
N MET A 166 0.43 30.13 -1.39
CA MET A 166 -0.57 31.19 -1.27
C MET A 166 -1.66 30.83 -0.27
N ALA A 167 -2.30 31.83 0.34
CA ALA A 167 -3.44 31.62 1.23
C ALA A 167 -4.50 32.70 1.10
N ASP A 168 -5.76 32.33 1.27
CA ASP A 168 -6.87 33.22 1.58
C ASP A 168 -7.37 32.88 3.01
N PRO A 169 -7.00 33.70 4.02
CA PRO A 169 -7.39 33.45 5.40
C PRO A 169 -8.89 33.59 5.69
N LEU A 170 -9.66 34.29 4.85
CA LEU A 170 -11.11 34.46 5.05
C LEU A 170 -11.88 33.22 4.61
N ARG A 171 -11.48 32.63 3.49
CA ARG A 171 -12.09 31.40 2.94
C ARG A 171 -11.41 30.12 3.42
N HIS A 172 -10.29 30.23 4.13
CA HIS A 172 -9.41 29.11 4.51
C HIS A 172 -8.95 28.28 3.30
N PHE A 173 -8.59 28.97 2.22
CA PHE A 173 -7.99 28.35 1.04
C PHE A 173 -6.49 28.48 1.08
N TYR A 174 -5.79 27.39 0.81
CA TYR A 174 -4.33 27.32 0.84
C TYR A 174 -3.82 26.62 -0.41
N GLY A 175 -2.70 27.08 -0.94
CA GLY A 175 -2.01 26.46 -2.07
C GLY A 175 -0.53 26.29 -1.75
N LEU A 176 0.03 25.12 -2.05
CA LEU A 176 1.46 24.80 -1.90
C LEU A 176 2.00 24.24 -3.23
N GLN A 177 3.15 24.76 -3.69
CA GLN A 177 3.76 24.33 -4.96
C GLN A 177 4.63 23.07 -4.82
N PHE A 178 4.88 22.61 -3.58
CA PHE A 178 5.61 21.40 -3.22
C PHE A 178 4.68 20.33 -2.63
N HIS A 179 5.21 19.11 -2.48
CA HIS A 179 4.47 17.95 -1.98
C HIS A 179 4.71 17.74 -0.47
N PRO A 180 3.76 18.10 0.43
CA PRO A 180 3.87 17.82 1.86
C PRO A 180 3.68 16.34 2.24
N GLU A 181 3.16 15.51 1.34
CA GLU A 181 2.87 14.09 1.58
C GLU A 181 4.11 13.18 1.52
N VAL A 182 5.16 13.62 0.81
CA VAL A 182 6.41 12.88 0.65
C VAL A 182 7.37 13.12 1.82
N THR A 183 8.14 12.10 2.19
CA THR A 183 9.10 12.18 3.31
C THR A 183 10.27 13.12 3.07
N HIS A 184 10.52 13.51 1.82
CA HIS A 184 11.54 14.49 1.47
C HIS A 184 11.18 15.89 2.01
N THR A 185 9.89 16.21 2.14
CA THR A 185 9.43 17.43 2.81
C THR A 185 9.37 17.15 4.31
N ARG A 186 10.40 17.58 5.05
CA ARG A 186 10.62 17.19 6.45
C ARG A 186 9.45 17.51 7.38
N GLN A 187 8.87 18.70 7.23
CA GLN A 187 7.71 19.13 8.01
C GLN A 187 6.36 18.80 7.35
N GLY A 188 6.34 18.06 6.24
CA GLY A 188 5.15 17.82 5.45
C GLY A 188 4.00 17.19 6.25
N LYS A 189 4.30 16.23 7.12
CA LYS A 189 3.33 15.64 8.06
C LYS A 189 2.69 16.68 8.99
N LYS A 190 3.47 17.65 9.49
CA LYS A 190 2.95 18.72 10.35
C LYS A 190 2.08 19.71 9.58
N ILE A 191 2.43 20.01 8.33
CA ILE A 191 1.64 20.89 7.45
C ILE A 191 0.26 20.27 7.22
N LEU A 192 0.23 19.00 6.81
CA LEU A 192 -1.03 18.27 6.63
C LEU A 192 -1.83 18.18 7.94
N ALA A 193 -1.15 17.95 9.08
CA ALA A 193 -1.81 17.95 10.39
C ALA A 193 -2.41 19.29 10.76
N SER A 194 -1.72 20.40 10.46
CA SER A 194 -2.24 21.74 10.67
C SER A 194 -3.52 21.97 9.85
N PHE A 195 -3.54 21.54 8.59
CA PHE A 195 -4.73 21.65 7.74
C PHE A 195 -5.91 20.83 8.29
N VAL A 196 -5.68 19.57 8.68
CA VAL A 196 -6.74 18.66 9.11
C VAL A 196 -7.26 18.99 10.51
N ASP A 197 -6.37 19.20 11.48
CA ASP A 197 -6.73 19.43 12.89
C ASP A 197 -7.09 20.89 13.14
N LYS A 198 -6.18 21.83 12.82
CA LYS A 198 -6.37 23.24 13.18
C LYS A 198 -7.37 23.95 12.27
N ILE A 199 -7.27 23.73 10.95
CA ILE A 199 -8.08 24.47 9.98
C ILE A 199 -9.43 23.78 9.72
N CYS A 200 -9.44 22.46 9.48
CA CYS A 200 -10.69 21.72 9.24
C CYS A 200 -11.42 21.32 10.53
N HIS A 201 -10.76 21.43 11.69
CA HIS A 201 -11.29 21.04 12.99
C HIS A 201 -11.75 19.57 13.05
N CYS A 202 -11.06 18.68 12.33
CA CYS A 202 -11.33 17.25 12.35
C CYS A 202 -10.75 16.62 13.62
N ARG A 203 -11.56 15.85 14.33
CA ARG A 203 -11.14 15.09 15.51
C ARG A 203 -10.57 13.75 15.09
N ALA A 204 -9.51 13.34 15.79
CA ALA A 204 -8.89 12.03 15.73
C ALA A 204 -9.86 10.92 16.20
N SER A 205 -10.80 10.53 15.33
CA SER A 205 -11.90 9.61 15.61
C SER A 205 -11.80 8.30 14.82
N TRP A 206 -10.92 8.25 13.82
CA TRP A 206 -10.64 7.09 13.00
C TRP A 206 -9.54 6.25 13.65
N THR A 207 -9.91 5.51 14.69
CA THR A 207 -9.00 4.65 15.45
C THR A 207 -9.40 3.19 15.29
N ALA A 208 -8.43 2.26 15.39
CA ALA A 208 -8.65 0.82 15.21
C ALA A 208 -9.84 0.28 16.02
N THR A 209 -9.97 0.68 17.29
CA THR A 209 -11.09 0.27 18.16
C THR A 209 -12.46 0.70 17.60
N ARG A 210 -12.58 1.95 17.13
CA ARG A 210 -13.86 2.49 16.63
C ARG A 210 -14.21 1.94 15.25
N ILE A 211 -13.21 1.76 14.40
CA ILE A 211 -13.35 1.06 13.12
C ILE A 211 -13.84 -0.36 13.38
N LEU A 212 -13.22 -1.09 14.32
CA LEU A 212 -13.58 -2.44 14.66
C LEU A 212 -15.04 -2.56 15.16
N GLU A 213 -15.47 -1.66 16.05
CA GLU A 213 -16.85 -1.60 16.52
C GLU A 213 -17.85 -1.35 15.37
N HIS A 214 -17.51 -0.43 14.47
CA HIS A 214 -18.33 -0.10 13.31
C HIS A 214 -18.44 -1.28 12.34
N GLU A 215 -17.30 -1.86 11.93
CA GLU A 215 -17.27 -2.98 10.99
C GLU A 215 -18.02 -4.20 11.54
N ILE A 216 -17.87 -4.51 12.84
CA ILE A 216 -18.61 -5.61 13.46
C ILE A 216 -20.14 -5.36 13.37
N ALA A 217 -20.58 -4.12 13.58
CA ALA A 217 -22.00 -3.79 13.48
C ALA A 217 -22.52 -3.89 12.04
N GLU A 218 -21.79 -3.33 11.08
CA GLU A 218 -22.10 -3.39 9.64
C GLU A 218 -22.15 -4.83 9.13
N ILE A 219 -21.17 -5.67 9.50
CA ILE A 219 -21.13 -7.09 9.12
C ILE A 219 -22.36 -7.83 9.69
N LYS A 220 -22.70 -7.61 10.96
CA LYS A 220 -23.88 -8.25 11.59
C LYS A 220 -25.18 -7.86 10.91
N GLU A 221 -25.32 -6.58 10.53
CA GLU A 221 -26.50 -6.07 9.83
C GLU A 221 -26.60 -6.65 8.42
N LYS A 222 -25.52 -6.61 7.64
CA LYS A 222 -25.48 -7.07 6.24
C LYS A 222 -25.64 -8.59 6.11
N VAL A 223 -24.93 -9.35 6.94
CA VAL A 223 -24.91 -10.83 6.86
C VAL A 223 -26.13 -11.44 7.56
N GLY A 224 -26.59 -10.83 8.65
CA GLY A 224 -27.71 -11.35 9.44
C GLY A 224 -27.48 -12.79 9.89
N LYS A 225 -28.28 -13.72 9.36
CA LYS A 225 -28.20 -15.17 9.66
C LYS A 225 -27.54 -16.00 8.56
N GLU A 226 -27.12 -15.37 7.46
CA GLU A 226 -26.51 -16.04 6.32
C GLU A 226 -25.08 -16.50 6.67
N LYS A 227 -24.54 -17.47 5.91
CA LYS A 227 -23.17 -17.96 6.10
C LYS A 227 -22.18 -17.29 5.16
N VAL A 228 -20.93 -17.18 5.62
CA VAL A 228 -19.84 -16.51 4.92
C VAL A 228 -18.70 -17.48 4.69
N LEU A 229 -18.23 -17.56 3.45
CA LEU A 229 -17.04 -18.29 3.05
C LEU A 229 -15.86 -17.31 2.95
N LEU A 230 -14.68 -17.71 3.42
CA LEU A 230 -13.44 -16.94 3.27
C LEU A 230 -12.30 -17.84 2.79
N ALA A 231 -11.60 -17.40 1.74
CA ALA A 231 -10.32 -17.99 1.34
C ALA A 231 -9.19 -17.47 2.23
N LEU A 232 -8.60 -18.35 3.04
CA LEU A 232 -7.41 -18.04 3.83
C LEU A 232 -6.15 -18.26 2.98
N SER A 233 -5.57 -17.17 2.48
CA SER A 233 -4.27 -17.19 1.80
C SER A 233 -3.09 -17.31 2.77
N GLY A 234 -3.30 -16.94 4.04
CA GLY A 234 -2.24 -16.80 5.02
C GLY A 234 -1.53 -15.45 5.01
N GLY A 235 -1.94 -14.52 4.16
CA GLY A 235 -1.53 -13.12 4.26
C GLY A 235 -2.10 -12.45 5.52
N VAL A 236 -1.59 -11.26 5.83
CA VAL A 236 -2.09 -10.44 6.93
C VAL A 236 -3.56 -10.10 6.71
N ASP A 237 -3.95 -9.67 5.50
CA ASP A 237 -5.30 -9.17 5.22
C ASP A 237 -6.37 -10.25 5.39
N SER A 238 -6.12 -11.46 4.85
CA SER A 238 -7.04 -12.59 5.01
C SER A 238 -7.11 -13.09 6.46
N SER A 239 -6.02 -12.99 7.21
CA SER A 239 -6.00 -13.37 8.63
C SER A 239 -6.76 -12.37 9.51
N VAL A 240 -6.56 -11.07 9.29
CA VAL A 240 -7.29 -10.00 9.97
C VAL A 240 -8.77 -10.06 9.64
N LEU A 241 -9.12 -10.27 8.37
CA LEU A 241 -10.51 -10.45 7.94
C LEU A 241 -11.16 -11.67 8.61
N ALA A 242 -10.46 -12.80 8.70
CA ALA A 242 -10.97 -13.98 9.38
C ALA A 242 -11.26 -13.72 10.86
N ALA A 243 -10.34 -13.06 11.55
CA ALA A 243 -10.51 -12.67 12.95
C ALA A 243 -11.69 -11.68 13.12
N LEU A 244 -11.81 -10.69 12.24
CA LEU A 244 -12.90 -9.71 12.23
C LEU A 244 -14.27 -10.40 12.04
N LEU A 245 -14.40 -11.22 11.00
CA LEU A 245 -15.63 -11.96 10.71
C LEU A 245 -15.96 -12.93 11.85
N HIS A 246 -14.97 -13.62 12.41
CA HIS A 246 -15.21 -14.52 13.54
C HIS A 246 -15.75 -13.76 14.76
N LYS A 247 -15.18 -12.59 15.08
CA LYS A 247 -15.68 -11.72 16.16
C LYS A 247 -17.09 -11.20 15.88
N ALA A 248 -17.44 -10.97 14.61
CA ALA A 248 -18.76 -10.47 14.21
C ALA A 248 -19.85 -11.56 14.19
N ILE A 249 -19.60 -12.70 13.54
CA ILE A 249 -20.61 -13.70 13.17
C ILE A 249 -20.27 -15.13 13.63
N GLY A 250 -19.13 -15.33 14.30
CA GLY A 250 -18.75 -16.58 14.94
C GLY A 250 -18.84 -17.80 14.01
N LYS A 251 -19.77 -18.71 14.32
CA LYS A 251 -19.96 -20.00 13.63
C LYS A 251 -20.57 -19.88 12.22
N GLN A 252 -21.00 -18.70 11.80
CA GLN A 252 -21.47 -18.45 10.43
C GLN A 252 -20.30 -18.36 9.43
N LEU A 253 -19.07 -18.19 9.91
CA LEU A 253 -17.87 -18.14 9.11
C LEU A 253 -17.30 -19.54 8.86
N LEU A 254 -17.06 -19.84 7.59
CA LEU A 254 -16.25 -20.98 7.15
C LEU A 254 -15.02 -20.47 6.41
N CYS A 255 -13.84 -20.80 6.92
CA CYS A 255 -12.58 -20.50 6.25
C CYS A 255 -12.08 -21.71 5.48
N VAL A 256 -11.53 -21.50 4.28
CA VAL A 256 -10.88 -22.54 3.48
C VAL A 256 -9.42 -22.16 3.29
N PHE A 257 -8.52 -23.00 3.77
CA PHE A 257 -7.07 -22.86 3.59
C PHE A 257 -6.59 -23.91 2.59
N VAL A 258 -6.01 -23.47 1.48
CA VAL A 258 -5.44 -24.35 0.45
C VAL A 258 -3.92 -24.35 0.57
N ASN A 259 -3.34 -25.47 1.01
CA ASN A 259 -1.90 -25.68 0.94
C ASN A 259 -1.52 -25.93 -0.52
N THR A 260 -0.93 -24.91 -1.15
CA THR A 260 -0.47 -24.95 -2.54
C THR A 260 0.85 -25.70 -2.71
N GLY A 261 1.54 -26.04 -1.62
CA GLY A 261 2.91 -26.54 -1.71
C GLY A 261 3.91 -25.48 -2.16
N LEU A 262 3.54 -24.20 -2.17
CA LEU A 262 4.40 -23.06 -2.56
C LEU A 262 4.59 -22.04 -1.41
N LEU A 263 4.16 -22.39 -0.19
CA LEU A 263 4.31 -21.56 1.01
C LEU A 263 5.68 -21.73 1.67
N ARG A 264 6.05 -20.80 2.55
CA ARG A 264 7.21 -20.91 3.46
C ARG A 264 6.96 -22.01 4.50
N THR A 265 8.05 -22.51 5.09
CA THR A 265 8.03 -23.58 6.10
C THR A 265 7.18 -23.22 7.32
N THR A 266 7.29 -22.00 7.84
CA THR A 266 6.66 -21.59 9.11
C THR A 266 5.28 -20.96 8.95
N ASP A 267 4.94 -20.46 7.77
CA ASP A 267 3.69 -19.71 7.57
C ASP A 267 2.47 -20.59 7.83
N LYS A 268 2.40 -21.78 7.21
CA LYS A 268 1.25 -22.70 7.31
C LYS A 268 0.90 -22.99 8.77
N ASP A 269 1.88 -23.44 9.55
CA ASP A 269 1.65 -23.88 10.92
C ASP A 269 1.30 -22.70 11.83
N THR A 270 1.94 -21.54 11.63
CA THR A 270 1.68 -20.33 12.42
C THR A 270 0.25 -19.82 12.24
N ILE A 271 -0.26 -19.79 11.00
CA ILE A 271 -1.61 -19.30 10.70
C ILE A 271 -2.66 -20.27 11.24
N ILE A 272 -2.44 -21.57 11.03
CA ILE A 272 -3.38 -22.59 11.49
C ILE A 272 -3.44 -22.62 13.01
N GLN A 273 -2.30 -22.54 13.70
CA GLN A 273 -2.25 -22.43 15.15
C GLN A 273 -3.03 -21.21 15.63
N ALA A 274 -2.72 -20.02 15.10
CA ALA A 274 -3.36 -18.78 15.55
C ALA A 274 -4.87 -18.75 15.30
N LEU A 275 -5.33 -19.13 14.10
CA LEU A 275 -6.74 -18.99 13.73
C LEU A 275 -7.58 -20.19 14.15
N ALA A 276 -7.14 -21.41 13.86
CA ALA A 276 -7.94 -22.60 14.12
C ALA A 276 -7.80 -23.08 15.58
N ASP A 277 -6.57 -23.10 16.11
CA ASP A 277 -6.31 -23.70 17.41
C ASP A 277 -6.52 -22.70 18.56
N ASP A 278 -5.99 -21.48 18.45
CA ASP A 278 -6.06 -20.46 19.50
C ASP A 278 -7.39 -19.67 19.46
N MET A 279 -7.85 -19.27 18.27
CA MET A 279 -9.12 -18.52 18.10
C MET A 279 -10.34 -19.41 17.81
N HIS A 280 -10.17 -20.72 17.63
CA HIS A 280 -11.26 -21.67 17.34
C HIS A 280 -12.10 -21.33 16.09
N ILE A 281 -11.48 -20.72 15.08
CA ILE A 281 -12.11 -20.43 13.79
C ILE A 281 -12.26 -21.74 13.00
N SER A 282 -13.41 -21.94 12.35
CA SER A 282 -13.66 -23.11 11.51
C SER A 282 -12.86 -23.03 10.22
N VAL A 283 -11.80 -23.84 10.10
CA VAL A 283 -10.92 -23.87 8.92
C VAL A 283 -10.92 -25.25 8.26
N VAL A 284 -11.38 -25.32 7.01
CA VAL A 284 -11.20 -26.48 6.13
C VAL A 284 -9.79 -26.41 5.54
N LYS A 285 -8.97 -27.44 5.82
CA LYS A 285 -7.59 -27.54 5.35
C LYS A 285 -7.56 -28.47 4.13
N ILE A 286 -7.20 -27.94 2.97
CA ILE A 286 -7.05 -28.69 1.72
C ILE A 286 -5.58 -28.78 1.38
N ASP A 287 -5.04 -30.00 1.24
CA ASP A 287 -3.69 -30.17 0.68
C ASP A 287 -3.77 -30.42 -0.83
N ALA A 288 -3.26 -29.47 -1.61
CA ALA A 288 -3.21 -29.54 -3.06
C ALA A 288 -1.78 -29.43 -3.60
N SER A 289 -0.77 -29.59 -2.74
CA SER A 289 0.65 -29.41 -3.08
C SER A 289 1.05 -30.15 -4.37
N ASP A 290 0.69 -31.44 -4.46
CA ASP A 290 1.00 -32.26 -5.64
C ASP A 290 0.33 -31.77 -6.92
N ARG A 291 -0.90 -31.22 -6.82
CA ARG A 291 -1.64 -30.69 -7.98
C ARG A 291 -0.96 -29.44 -8.52
N PHE A 292 -0.53 -28.54 -7.64
CA PHE A 292 0.18 -27.31 -8.03
C PHE A 292 1.55 -27.62 -8.64
N LEU A 293 2.30 -28.56 -8.07
CA LEU A 293 3.58 -28.98 -8.67
C LEU A 293 3.38 -29.62 -10.04
N LYS A 294 2.32 -30.41 -10.20
CA LYS A 294 2.02 -31.06 -11.48
C LYS A 294 1.64 -30.07 -12.57
N ILE A 295 0.84 -29.04 -12.27
CA ILE A 295 0.43 -28.04 -13.27
C ILE A 295 1.60 -27.12 -13.67
N LEU A 296 2.57 -26.91 -12.79
CA LEU A 296 3.75 -26.08 -13.05
C LEU A 296 4.88 -26.81 -13.81
N ASN A 297 4.75 -28.12 -13.99
CA ASN A 297 5.76 -28.93 -14.66
C ASN A 297 6.00 -28.45 -16.10
N GLY A 298 7.26 -28.17 -16.45
CA GLY A 298 7.64 -27.63 -17.76
C GLY A 298 7.27 -26.16 -18.01
N ILE A 299 6.61 -25.45 -17.09
CA ILE A 299 6.32 -24.02 -17.24
C ILE A 299 7.51 -23.21 -16.72
N THR A 300 8.07 -22.37 -17.59
CA THR A 300 9.18 -21.47 -17.26
C THR A 300 8.78 -19.99 -17.35
N ASP A 301 7.78 -19.65 -18.16
CA ASP A 301 7.29 -18.28 -18.30
C ASP A 301 6.60 -17.80 -17.00
N PRO A 302 7.03 -16.68 -16.40
CA PRO A 302 6.44 -16.15 -15.16
C PRO A 302 4.93 -15.88 -15.22
N GLU A 303 4.44 -15.36 -16.34
CA GLU A 303 3.03 -15.02 -16.50
C GLU A 303 2.17 -16.27 -16.64
N GLU A 304 2.66 -17.28 -17.35
CA GLU A 304 2.03 -18.61 -17.39
C GLU A 304 2.01 -19.27 -16.01
N LYS A 305 3.10 -19.17 -15.23
CA LYS A 305 3.13 -19.67 -13.83
C LYS A 305 2.04 -19.00 -12.99
N ARG A 306 1.93 -17.66 -13.05
CA ARG A 306 0.92 -16.88 -12.32
C ARG A 306 -0.50 -17.32 -12.70
N LYS A 307 -0.79 -17.44 -13.99
CA LYS A 307 -2.11 -17.87 -14.51
C LYS A 307 -2.44 -19.30 -14.10
N ALA A 308 -1.50 -20.23 -14.23
CA ALA A 308 -1.71 -21.64 -13.88
C ALA A 308 -2.04 -21.80 -12.38
N ILE A 309 -1.31 -21.09 -11.51
CA ILE A 309 -1.56 -21.11 -10.06
C ILE A 309 -2.91 -20.48 -9.74
N GLY A 310 -3.22 -19.31 -10.31
CA GLY A 310 -4.49 -18.63 -10.09
C GLY A 310 -5.69 -19.49 -10.49
N ASN A 311 -5.66 -20.06 -11.70
CA ASN A 311 -6.74 -20.90 -12.23
C ASN A 311 -6.98 -22.15 -11.37
N LEU A 312 -5.91 -22.87 -11.00
CA LEU A 312 -6.04 -24.07 -10.17
C LEU A 312 -6.53 -23.73 -8.76
N PHE A 313 -6.11 -22.60 -8.19
CA PHE A 313 -6.60 -22.14 -6.90
C PHE A 313 -8.11 -21.88 -6.93
N VAL A 314 -8.59 -21.18 -7.97
CA VAL A 314 -10.03 -20.93 -8.17
C VAL A 314 -10.78 -22.25 -8.32
N GLU A 315 -10.30 -23.18 -9.14
CA GLU A 315 -10.94 -24.50 -9.34
C GLU A 315 -11.09 -25.27 -8.01
N ILE A 316 -10.02 -25.32 -7.19
CA ILE A 316 -10.05 -26.00 -5.89
C ILE A 316 -11.02 -25.30 -4.94
N PHE A 317 -11.01 -23.97 -4.92
CA PHE A 317 -11.86 -23.19 -4.05
C PHE A 317 -13.34 -23.31 -4.43
N GLU A 318 -13.68 -23.27 -5.72
CA GLU A 318 -15.03 -23.50 -6.24
C GLU A 318 -15.54 -24.91 -5.92
N ALA A 319 -14.68 -25.92 -6.07
CA ALA A 319 -15.01 -27.29 -5.73
C ALA A 319 -15.31 -27.48 -4.23
N GLU A 320 -14.63 -26.71 -3.36
CA GLU A 320 -14.94 -26.70 -1.93
C GLU A 320 -16.20 -25.90 -1.62
N ALA A 321 -16.34 -24.69 -2.18
CA ALA A 321 -17.51 -23.84 -2.01
C ALA A 321 -18.81 -24.57 -2.39
N SER A 322 -18.78 -25.36 -3.47
CA SER A 322 -19.92 -26.14 -3.96
C SER A 322 -20.41 -27.22 -2.98
N LYS A 323 -19.59 -27.64 -2.00
CA LYS A 323 -19.99 -28.59 -0.95
C LYS A 323 -20.82 -27.95 0.15
N HIS A 324 -20.86 -26.61 0.20
CA HIS A 324 -21.56 -25.81 1.21
C HIS A 324 -22.61 -24.92 0.54
N PRO A 325 -23.71 -25.50 0.00
CA PRO A 325 -24.71 -24.78 -0.77
C PRO A 325 -25.53 -23.77 0.05
N ASP A 326 -25.38 -23.78 1.38
CA ASP A 326 -26.00 -22.88 2.33
C ASP A 326 -25.19 -21.59 2.58
N ILE A 327 -24.02 -21.44 1.94
CA ILE A 327 -23.23 -20.22 1.98
C ILE A 327 -23.78 -19.21 0.96
N THR A 328 -23.96 -17.96 1.42
CA THR A 328 -24.50 -16.86 0.60
C THR A 328 -23.46 -15.80 0.28
N TRP A 329 -22.45 -15.64 1.13
CA TRP A 329 -21.41 -14.61 0.99
C TRP A 329 -20.03 -15.19 0.74
N LEU A 330 -19.26 -14.55 -0.14
CA LEU A 330 -17.81 -14.68 -0.19
C LEU A 330 -17.19 -13.42 0.41
N ALA A 331 -16.34 -13.60 1.42
CA ALA A 331 -15.55 -12.53 1.97
C ALA A 331 -14.17 -12.43 1.30
N GLN A 332 -13.72 -11.20 1.05
CA GLN A 332 -12.40 -10.91 0.48
C GLN A 332 -11.69 -9.83 1.30
N GLY A 333 -10.39 -10.03 1.50
CA GLY A 333 -9.50 -9.09 2.22
C GLY A 333 -9.02 -7.95 1.33
N THR A 334 -9.87 -7.43 0.44
CA THR A 334 -9.56 -6.29 -0.42
C THR A 334 -9.33 -5.07 0.46
N ILE A 335 -8.22 -4.36 0.25
CA ILE A 335 -7.85 -3.15 1.00
C ILE A 335 -7.93 -1.91 0.11
N TYR A 336 -7.84 -0.73 0.71
CA TYR A 336 -8.08 0.53 -0.01
C TYR A 336 -7.08 0.78 -1.14
N SER A 337 -5.83 0.34 -0.98
CA SER A 337 -4.84 0.38 -2.06
C SER A 337 -5.26 -0.42 -3.30
N ASP A 338 -5.92 -1.57 -3.12
CA ASP A 338 -6.43 -2.37 -4.24
C ASP A 338 -7.55 -1.63 -4.99
N VAL A 339 -8.43 -0.95 -4.24
CA VAL A 339 -9.53 -0.14 -4.79
C VAL A 339 -8.98 1.01 -5.62
N ILE A 340 -7.99 1.74 -5.11
CA ILE A 340 -7.38 2.88 -5.81
C ILE A 340 -6.69 2.42 -7.10
N GLU A 341 -5.90 1.33 -7.06
CA GLU A 341 -5.27 0.77 -8.26
C GLU A 341 -6.31 0.36 -9.33
N SER A 342 -7.44 -0.21 -8.90
CA SER A 342 -8.53 -0.60 -9.80
C SER A 342 -9.35 0.58 -10.35
N ALA A 343 -9.51 1.66 -9.59
CA ALA A 343 -10.23 2.85 -10.03
C ALA A 343 -9.42 3.61 -11.10
N GLY A 344 -8.10 3.76 -10.92
CA GLY A 344 -7.22 4.44 -11.89
C GLY A 344 -7.13 3.74 -13.25
N THR A 345 -7.39 2.43 -13.33
CA THR A 345 -7.46 1.69 -14.60
C THR A 345 -8.79 1.86 -15.33
N SER A 346 -9.84 2.34 -14.65
CA SER A 346 -11.14 2.62 -15.28
C SER A 346 -11.19 3.98 -15.99
N THR A 347 -10.38 4.96 -15.53
CA THR A 347 -10.35 6.33 -16.07
C THR A 347 -9.14 6.63 -16.97
N GLN A 348 -8.11 5.78 -17.01
CA GLN A 348 -6.99 5.90 -17.95
C GLN A 348 -6.63 4.56 -18.60
N LYS A 349 -6.16 4.61 -19.87
CA LYS A 349 -5.54 3.50 -20.62
C LYS A 349 -4.20 3.04 -19.98
N ALA A 350 -4.16 2.86 -18.67
CA ALA A 350 -3.04 2.28 -17.96
C ALA A 350 -3.05 0.78 -18.24
N HIS A 351 -1.96 0.27 -18.83
CA HIS A 351 -1.76 -1.15 -19.03
C HIS A 351 -2.00 -1.88 -17.71
N ALA A 352 -2.93 -2.84 -17.71
CA ALA A 352 -3.25 -3.64 -16.54
C ALA A 352 -2.03 -4.48 -16.14
N ILE A 353 -1.18 -3.92 -15.26
CA ILE A 353 0.05 -4.55 -14.77
C ILE A 353 -0.26 -5.61 -13.70
N LYS A 354 -1.51 -5.71 -13.21
CA LYS A 354 -1.94 -6.75 -12.27
C LYS A 354 -3.34 -7.25 -12.61
N SER A 355 -3.45 -8.32 -13.39
CA SER A 355 -4.74 -8.88 -13.85
C SER A 355 -5.50 -9.73 -12.82
N HIS A 356 -4.92 -10.04 -11.66
CA HIS A 356 -5.46 -11.08 -10.75
C HIS A 356 -5.38 -10.75 -9.25
N HIS A 357 -5.74 -9.53 -8.85
CA HIS A 357 -6.06 -9.26 -7.44
C HIS A 357 -7.57 -9.20 -7.20
N ASN A 358 -7.94 -9.30 -5.92
CA ASN A 358 -9.28 -9.52 -5.35
C ASN A 358 -10.44 -8.67 -5.92
N VAL A 359 -10.14 -7.63 -6.71
CA VAL A 359 -11.11 -6.68 -7.28
C VAL A 359 -11.69 -7.15 -8.63
N GLY A 360 -11.16 -8.23 -9.24
CA GLY A 360 -11.52 -8.72 -10.57
C GLY A 360 -12.89 -9.41 -10.71
N GLY A 361 -13.77 -9.32 -9.71
CA GLY A 361 -15.06 -9.99 -9.70
C GLY A 361 -14.98 -11.49 -9.45
N LEU A 362 -16.10 -12.05 -8.99
CA LEU A 362 -16.27 -13.49 -8.84
C LEU A 362 -16.40 -14.15 -10.22
N PRO A 363 -15.86 -15.36 -10.43
CA PRO A 363 -16.28 -16.21 -11.54
C PRO A 363 -17.82 -16.25 -11.63
N ASP A 364 -18.39 -16.12 -12.84
CA ASP A 364 -19.85 -16.13 -13.06
C ASP A 364 -20.56 -17.37 -12.49
N THR A 365 -19.79 -18.43 -12.25
CA THR A 365 -20.16 -19.70 -11.63
C THR A 365 -20.47 -19.57 -10.13
N LEU A 366 -19.81 -18.66 -9.41
CA LEU A 366 -20.00 -18.43 -7.98
C LEU A 366 -21.13 -17.42 -7.74
N LYS A 367 -22.36 -17.93 -7.55
CA LYS A 367 -23.56 -17.13 -7.20
C LYS A 367 -23.54 -16.61 -5.74
N LEU A 368 -22.41 -16.08 -5.28
CA LEU A 368 -22.20 -15.55 -3.94
C LEU A 368 -22.21 -14.02 -3.95
N LYS A 369 -22.68 -13.42 -2.87
CA LYS A 369 -22.58 -11.97 -2.63
C LYS A 369 -21.18 -11.64 -2.09
N LEU A 370 -20.59 -10.51 -2.48
CA LEU A 370 -19.28 -10.08 -2.00
C LEU A 370 -19.37 -9.32 -0.67
N LEU A 371 -18.47 -9.64 0.26
CA LEU A 371 -18.28 -8.96 1.53
C LEU A 371 -16.82 -8.51 1.69
N GLU A 372 -16.58 -7.20 1.68
CA GLU A 372 -15.22 -6.63 1.73
C GLU A 372 -15.09 -5.57 2.85
N PRO A 373 -15.03 -5.98 4.13
CA PRO A 373 -15.00 -5.05 5.26
C PRO A 373 -13.70 -4.24 5.39
N LEU A 374 -12.61 -4.68 4.75
CA LEU A 374 -11.32 -4.00 4.82
C LEU A 374 -11.12 -2.98 3.68
N ARG A 375 -12.13 -2.83 2.81
CA ARG A 375 -12.04 -2.07 1.55
C ARG A 375 -11.63 -0.61 1.73
N GLU A 376 -11.92 -0.01 2.88
CA GLU A 376 -11.64 1.40 3.19
C GLU A 376 -10.38 1.61 4.03
N LEU A 377 -9.62 0.55 4.28
CA LEU A 377 -8.44 0.56 5.15
C LEU A 377 -7.14 0.42 4.37
N PHE A 378 -6.12 1.16 4.77
CA PHE A 378 -4.75 0.93 4.36
C PHE A 378 -4.12 -0.22 5.15
N LYS A 379 -2.96 -0.69 4.66
CA LYS A 379 -2.27 -1.86 5.21
C LYS A 379 -1.87 -1.69 6.67
N ASP A 380 -1.41 -0.51 7.05
CA ASP A 380 -1.05 -0.16 8.43
C ASP A 380 -2.28 -0.21 9.35
N GLU A 381 -3.41 0.34 8.92
CA GLU A 381 -4.68 0.27 9.67
C GLU A 381 -5.16 -1.18 9.82
N VAL A 382 -5.04 -2.01 8.77
CA VAL A 382 -5.34 -3.45 8.84
C VAL A 382 -4.46 -4.16 9.86
N CYS A 383 -3.16 -3.82 9.93
CA CYS A 383 -2.27 -4.36 10.94
C CYS A 383 -2.68 -3.96 12.36
N GLU A 384 -3.02 -2.69 12.59
CA GLU A 384 -3.52 -2.22 13.88
C GLU A 384 -4.83 -2.93 14.29
N LEU A 385 -5.77 -3.10 13.36
CA LEU A 385 -6.99 -3.88 13.57
C LEU A 385 -6.67 -5.32 13.97
N GLY A 386 -5.69 -5.94 13.32
CA GLY A 386 -5.24 -7.29 13.64
C GLY A 386 -4.77 -7.44 15.09
N LEU A 387 -3.98 -6.48 15.57
CA LEU A 387 -3.53 -6.46 16.97
C LEU A 387 -4.69 -6.26 17.95
N GLU A 388 -5.61 -5.35 17.64
CA GLU A 388 -6.82 -5.10 18.46
C GLU A 388 -7.76 -6.32 18.50
N LEU A 389 -7.74 -7.14 17.45
CA LEU A 389 -8.44 -8.43 17.36
C LEU A 389 -7.75 -9.55 18.15
N GLY A 390 -6.55 -9.31 18.68
CA GLY A 390 -5.78 -10.28 19.45
C GLY A 390 -4.89 -11.20 18.61
N LEU A 391 -4.65 -10.89 17.32
CA LEU A 391 -3.71 -11.66 16.51
C LEU A 391 -2.27 -11.42 16.98
N PRO A 392 -1.41 -12.45 16.94
CA PRO A 392 -0.04 -12.32 17.42
C PRO A 392 0.76 -11.36 16.52
N PRO A 393 1.61 -10.47 17.08
CA PRO A 393 2.42 -9.54 16.30
C PRO A 393 3.27 -10.22 15.22
N ALA A 394 3.74 -11.45 15.46
CA ALA A 394 4.51 -12.23 14.50
C ALA A 394 3.72 -12.58 13.21
N LEU A 395 2.38 -12.66 13.30
CA LEU A 395 1.51 -12.86 12.13
C LEU A 395 1.20 -11.54 11.41
N ILE A 396 1.10 -10.44 12.17
CA ILE A 396 0.75 -9.11 11.66
C ILE A 396 1.92 -8.43 10.96
N TYR A 397 3.08 -8.39 11.60
CA TYR A 397 4.26 -7.68 11.10
C TYR A 397 5.18 -8.55 10.23
N LYS A 398 4.65 -9.66 9.70
CA LYS A 398 5.41 -10.48 8.76
C LYS A 398 5.53 -9.77 7.41
N HIS A 399 6.69 -9.96 6.77
CA HIS A 399 6.92 -9.46 5.42
C HIS A 399 5.87 -10.01 4.44
N PRO A 400 5.42 -9.19 3.46
CA PRO A 400 4.45 -9.63 2.48
C PRO A 400 4.96 -10.84 1.70
N PHE A 401 4.03 -11.74 1.39
CA PHE A 401 4.29 -12.97 0.65
C PHE A 401 3.37 -13.02 -0.58
N PRO A 402 3.92 -13.24 -1.79
CA PRO A 402 3.15 -13.18 -3.02
C PRO A 402 2.14 -14.32 -3.11
N GLY A 403 1.01 -14.10 -3.79
CA GLY A 403 -0.02 -15.12 -4.02
C GLY A 403 0.51 -16.41 -4.69
N PRO A 404 1.30 -16.31 -5.77
CA PRO A 404 2.01 -17.46 -6.36
C PRO A 404 3.06 -18.11 -5.45
N GLY A 405 3.35 -17.51 -4.30
CA GLY A 405 4.32 -17.98 -3.32
C GLY A 405 5.72 -18.14 -3.89
N LEU A 406 6.37 -19.26 -3.55
CA LEU A 406 7.73 -19.55 -3.98
C LEU A 406 7.88 -19.81 -5.48
N ALA A 407 6.80 -19.97 -6.25
CA ALA A 407 6.88 -20.24 -7.69
C ALA A 407 7.49 -19.08 -8.50
N ILE A 408 7.33 -17.83 -8.04
CA ILE A 408 7.96 -16.64 -8.64
C ILE A 408 9.33 -16.30 -7.98
N ARG A 409 9.77 -17.14 -7.04
CA ARG A 409 11.10 -17.08 -6.41
C ARG A 409 11.98 -18.24 -6.84
N VAL A 410 11.48 -19.10 -7.72
CA VAL A 410 12.24 -20.16 -8.39
C VAL A 410 12.23 -19.80 -9.86
N LEU A 411 13.34 -19.24 -10.34
CA LEU A 411 13.43 -18.83 -11.74
C LEU A 411 13.42 -20.03 -12.67
N GLY A 412 12.67 -19.92 -13.76
CA GLY A 412 12.45 -21.02 -14.68
C GLY A 412 11.50 -22.07 -14.11
N GLU A 413 11.84 -23.35 -14.28
CA GLU A 413 10.96 -24.47 -13.95
C GLU A 413 10.84 -24.71 -12.44
N VAL A 414 9.60 -24.78 -11.97
CA VAL A 414 9.25 -25.00 -10.56
C VAL A 414 9.07 -26.48 -10.29
N ASN A 415 9.87 -27.04 -9.37
CA ASN A 415 9.74 -28.42 -8.90
C ASN A 415 10.02 -28.50 -7.39
N GLN A 416 9.64 -29.64 -6.79
CA GLN A 416 9.76 -29.87 -5.34
C GLN A 416 11.20 -29.65 -4.83
N LYS A 417 12.20 -30.14 -5.58
CA LYS A 417 13.61 -30.01 -5.20
C LYS A 417 14.02 -28.54 -5.10
N ASN A 418 13.69 -27.73 -6.11
CA ASN A 418 14.06 -26.32 -6.14
C ASN A 418 13.31 -25.52 -5.07
N ILE A 419 12.02 -25.82 -4.85
CA ILE A 419 11.22 -25.19 -3.80
C ILE A 419 11.82 -25.49 -2.41
N ASP A 420 12.21 -26.74 -2.15
CA ASP A 420 12.78 -27.12 -0.85
C ASP A 420 14.13 -26.45 -0.58
N LEU A 421 14.93 -26.21 -1.61
CA LEU A 421 16.16 -25.42 -1.49
C LEU A 421 15.86 -23.97 -1.09
N VAL A 422 14.92 -23.31 -1.78
CA VAL A 422 14.51 -21.94 -1.44
C VAL A 422 13.91 -21.88 -0.03
N ARG A 423 13.04 -22.82 0.34
CA ARG A 423 12.44 -22.86 1.70
C ARG A 423 13.49 -22.89 2.80
N LYS A 424 14.49 -23.75 2.67
CA LYS A 424 15.55 -23.89 3.68
C LYS A 424 16.43 -22.65 3.74
N ALA A 425 16.81 -22.10 2.58
CA ALA A 425 17.59 -20.86 2.53
C ALA A 425 16.80 -19.66 3.10
N ASP A 426 15.52 -19.54 2.75
CA ASP A 426 14.62 -18.49 3.23
C ASP A 426 14.42 -18.62 4.75
N LEU A 427 14.30 -19.83 5.30
CA LEU A 427 14.22 -20.05 6.74
C LEU A 427 15.46 -19.51 7.48
N ILE A 428 16.67 -19.81 6.99
CA ILE A 428 17.92 -19.28 7.56
C ILE A 428 17.94 -17.75 7.49
N LEU A 429 17.54 -17.17 6.36
CA LEU A 429 17.44 -15.72 6.21
C LEU A 429 16.51 -15.11 7.26
N GLN A 430 15.35 -15.72 7.45
CA GLN A 430 14.33 -15.30 8.39
C GLN A 430 14.78 -15.42 9.85
N GLU A 431 15.55 -16.45 10.21
CA GLU A 431 16.15 -16.63 11.53
C GLU A 431 17.20 -15.56 11.83
N GLU A 432 18.16 -15.36 10.93
CA GLU A 432 19.26 -14.40 11.13
C GLU A 432 18.79 -12.96 11.17
N LEU A 433 17.83 -12.59 10.31
CA LEU A 433 17.23 -11.25 10.34
C LEU A 433 16.54 -10.98 11.68
N ARG A 434 15.90 -11.97 12.30
CA ARG A 434 15.28 -11.81 13.62
C ARG A 434 16.33 -11.79 14.72
N ALA A 435 17.27 -12.73 14.70
CA ALA A 435 18.33 -12.84 15.70
C ALA A 435 19.17 -11.55 15.80
N GLN A 436 19.35 -10.85 14.68
CA GLN A 436 20.13 -9.62 14.59
C GLN A 436 19.27 -8.34 14.57
N ASN A 437 17.96 -8.44 14.86
CA ASN A 437 17.01 -7.30 14.90
C ASN A 437 16.99 -6.45 13.61
N TYR A 438 17.05 -7.11 12.46
CA TYR A 438 16.91 -6.49 11.13
C TYR A 438 15.55 -6.76 10.48
N TYR A 439 14.82 -7.78 10.93
CA TYR A 439 13.54 -8.17 10.34
C TYR A 439 12.54 -7.01 10.26
N ASP A 440 12.34 -6.29 11.36
CA ASP A 440 11.38 -5.18 11.44
C ASP A 440 11.92 -3.87 10.85
N LYS A 441 13.21 -3.80 10.50
CA LYS A 441 13.85 -2.61 9.92
C LYS A 441 13.72 -2.54 8.40
N ILE A 442 13.34 -3.65 7.77
CA ILE A 442 13.23 -3.78 6.32
C ILE A 442 11.81 -4.19 5.95
N SER A 443 11.35 -3.74 4.79
CA SER A 443 9.95 -3.92 4.39
C SER A 443 9.68 -5.32 3.83
N GLN A 444 10.67 -5.92 3.17
CA GLN A 444 10.56 -7.29 2.67
C GLN A 444 11.94 -7.92 2.49
N ALA A 445 12.08 -9.19 2.88
CA ALA A 445 13.25 -10.00 2.57
C ALA A 445 12.90 -11.45 2.22
N PHE A 446 13.61 -12.00 1.23
CA PHE A 446 13.41 -13.37 0.76
C PHE A 446 14.60 -13.92 -0.04
N CYS A 447 14.63 -15.24 -0.19
CA CYS A 447 15.55 -15.93 -1.10
C CYS A 447 14.92 -16.21 -2.47
N VAL A 448 15.74 -16.16 -3.53
CA VAL A 448 15.42 -16.52 -4.91
C VAL A 448 16.38 -17.61 -5.39
N PHE A 449 15.86 -18.66 -6.02
CA PHE A 449 16.66 -19.71 -6.65
C PHE A 449 16.97 -19.37 -8.09
N LEU A 450 18.26 -19.45 -8.45
CA LEU A 450 18.73 -19.27 -9.81
C LEU A 450 19.12 -20.63 -10.39
N PRO A 451 18.57 -21.03 -11.55
CA PRO A 451 18.87 -22.29 -12.23
C PRO A 451 20.23 -22.28 -12.95
N VAL A 452 21.22 -21.59 -12.37
CA VAL A 452 22.61 -21.58 -12.83
C VAL A 452 23.48 -22.21 -11.77
N ASN A 453 24.36 -23.11 -12.19
CA ASN A 453 25.27 -23.79 -11.28
C ASN A 453 26.58 -23.01 -11.17
N SER A 454 27.15 -23.00 -9.97
CA SER A 454 28.50 -22.52 -9.72
C SER A 454 29.35 -23.65 -9.16
N VAL A 455 30.65 -23.58 -9.44
CA VAL A 455 31.64 -24.39 -8.72
C VAL A 455 31.78 -23.84 -7.30
N GLY A 456 31.75 -24.73 -6.33
CA GLY A 456 32.05 -24.48 -4.92
C GLY A 456 32.91 -25.59 -4.34
N VAL A 457 33.51 -25.32 -3.20
CA VAL A 457 34.24 -26.30 -2.40
C VAL A 457 33.58 -26.31 -1.04
N ILE A 458 32.88 -27.40 -0.71
CA ILE A 458 32.28 -27.61 0.61
C ILE A 458 33.02 -28.79 1.25
N GLY A 459 33.77 -28.53 2.33
CA GLY A 459 34.79 -29.46 2.83
C GLY A 459 35.94 -29.60 1.84
N ASP A 460 36.32 -30.84 1.52
CA ASP A 460 37.40 -31.15 0.56
C ASP A 460 36.88 -31.55 -0.84
N ALA A 461 35.56 -31.57 -1.05
CA ALA A 461 34.94 -32.04 -2.28
C ALA A 461 34.50 -30.89 -3.21
N ARG A 462 34.76 -31.05 -4.50
CA ARG A 462 34.23 -30.15 -5.54
C ARG A 462 32.72 -30.35 -5.65
N GLN A 463 31.97 -29.27 -5.56
CA GLN A 463 30.53 -29.25 -5.81
C GLN A 463 30.21 -28.35 -7.01
N TYR A 464 29.23 -28.77 -7.81
CA TYR A 464 28.65 -27.96 -8.87
C TYR A 464 27.13 -27.91 -8.65
N ALA A 465 26.65 -26.82 -8.08
CA ALA A 465 25.27 -26.72 -7.60
C ALA A 465 24.69 -25.30 -7.79
N PRO A 466 23.36 -25.14 -7.71
CA PRO A 466 22.68 -23.86 -7.91
C PRO A 466 23.11 -22.73 -6.97
N ILE A 467 22.69 -21.51 -7.33
CA ILE A 467 22.92 -20.26 -6.60
C ILE A 467 21.61 -19.80 -5.95
N ILE A 468 21.70 -19.26 -4.72
CA ILE A 468 20.62 -18.48 -4.10
C ILE A 468 20.96 -17.00 -4.14
N ALA A 469 20.02 -16.17 -4.57
CA ALA A 469 20.06 -14.73 -4.34
C ALA A 469 19.25 -14.36 -3.11
N ILE A 470 19.79 -13.48 -2.28
CA ILE A 470 19.07 -12.82 -1.19
C ILE A 470 18.58 -11.47 -1.71
N ARG A 471 17.28 -11.21 -1.53
CA ARG A 471 16.65 -9.93 -1.80
C ARG A 471 16.17 -9.34 -0.48
N ALA A 472 16.55 -8.11 -0.20
CA ALA A 472 16.02 -7.34 0.93
C ALA A 472 15.86 -5.88 0.54
N ILE A 473 14.70 -5.30 0.85
CA ILE A 473 14.33 -3.95 0.40
C ILE A 473 13.73 -3.12 1.54
N GLU A 474 13.90 -1.82 1.43
CA GLU A 474 13.25 -0.81 2.26
C GLU A 474 12.38 0.07 1.36
N THR A 475 11.10 0.17 1.72
CA THR A 475 10.10 0.94 0.99
C THR A 475 9.04 1.48 1.94
N ILE A 476 8.49 2.62 1.55
CA ILE A 476 7.35 3.24 2.23
C ILE A 476 6.04 2.77 1.56
N ASP A 477 6.02 2.59 0.25
CA ASP A 477 4.80 2.43 -0.57
C ASP A 477 4.83 1.24 -1.55
N PHE A 478 5.93 0.49 -1.60
CA PHE A 478 6.21 -0.57 -2.57
C PHE A 478 6.20 -0.11 -4.06
N MET A 479 6.00 1.18 -4.33
CA MET A 479 6.09 1.80 -5.66
C MET A 479 7.54 2.14 -5.99
N THR A 480 8.28 2.65 -5.00
CA THR A 480 9.75 2.79 -5.05
C THR A 480 10.39 2.00 -3.93
N ALA A 481 11.58 1.44 -4.14
CA ALA A 481 12.28 0.71 -3.08
C ALA A 481 13.79 0.82 -3.24
N ARG A 482 14.50 1.01 -2.14
CA ARG A 482 15.95 0.82 -2.08
C ARG A 482 16.24 -0.60 -1.63
N TRP A 483 17.34 -1.17 -2.09
CA TRP A 483 17.86 -2.39 -1.48
C TRP A 483 18.37 -2.06 -0.06
N ALA A 484 18.17 -2.97 0.89
CA ALA A 484 18.53 -2.73 2.28
C ALA A 484 20.05 -2.77 2.46
N HIS A 485 20.64 -1.79 3.13
CA HIS A 485 22.09 -1.79 3.38
C HIS A 485 22.43 -2.72 4.56
N LEU A 486 22.23 -4.03 4.37
CA LEU A 486 22.51 -5.05 5.38
C LEU A 486 24.01 -5.05 5.72
N PRO A 487 24.39 -5.15 7.01
CA PRO A 487 25.79 -5.20 7.40
C PRO A 487 26.54 -6.38 6.79
N TYR A 488 27.80 -6.18 6.42
CA TYR A 488 28.62 -7.22 5.81
C TYR A 488 28.74 -8.48 6.67
N ASN A 489 28.80 -8.35 8.00
CA ASN A 489 28.85 -9.49 8.92
C ASN A 489 27.54 -10.31 8.93
N LEU A 490 26.38 -9.66 8.78
CA LEU A 490 25.10 -10.36 8.60
C LEU A 490 25.08 -11.09 7.26
N LEU A 491 25.52 -10.45 6.17
CA LEU A 491 25.61 -11.08 4.85
C LEU A 491 26.58 -12.28 4.84
N GLU A 492 27.71 -12.16 5.53
CA GLU A 492 28.67 -13.26 5.71
C GLU A 492 28.05 -14.44 6.47
N THR A 493 27.34 -14.15 7.58
CA THR A 493 26.64 -15.17 8.37
C THR A 493 25.60 -15.90 7.52
N LEU A 494 24.77 -15.15 6.79
CA LEU A 494 23.77 -15.69 5.88
C LEU A 494 24.39 -16.57 4.80
N SER A 495 25.44 -16.08 4.13
CA SER A 495 26.15 -16.84 3.10
C SER A 495 26.72 -18.15 3.65
N ASN A 496 27.40 -18.10 4.80
CA ASN A 496 28.00 -19.27 5.42
C ASN A 496 26.96 -20.29 5.87
N ARG A 497 25.89 -19.86 6.55
CA ARG A 497 24.82 -20.77 7.00
C ARG A 497 24.11 -21.41 5.82
N ILE A 498 23.70 -20.63 4.80
CA ILE A 498 22.99 -21.18 3.64
C ILE A 498 23.85 -22.22 2.90
N ILE A 499 25.13 -21.94 2.66
CA ILE A 499 26.03 -22.87 1.94
C ILE A 499 26.27 -24.15 2.75
N ASN A 500 26.50 -24.04 4.05
CA ASN A 500 26.88 -25.18 4.89
C ASN A 500 25.67 -26.04 5.35
N GLU A 501 24.52 -25.42 5.61
CA GLU A 501 23.35 -26.08 6.19
C GLU A 501 22.34 -26.56 5.14
N VAL A 502 22.42 -26.07 3.89
CA VAL A 502 21.47 -26.44 2.81
C VAL A 502 22.18 -27.20 1.69
N PRO A 503 22.23 -28.55 1.76
CA PRO A 503 22.82 -29.38 0.72
C PRO A 503 22.18 -29.10 -0.64
N GLY A 504 23.00 -28.80 -1.64
CA GLY A 504 22.54 -28.49 -2.99
C GLY A 504 22.60 -27.01 -3.36
N ILE A 505 23.20 -26.15 -2.54
CA ILE A 505 23.56 -24.77 -2.90
C ILE A 505 25.08 -24.64 -2.88
N SER A 506 25.67 -23.93 -3.85
CA SER A 506 27.13 -23.72 -3.91
C SER A 506 27.55 -22.27 -3.65
N ARG A 507 26.63 -21.32 -3.80
CA ARG A 507 26.93 -19.89 -3.73
C ARG A 507 25.70 -19.10 -3.34
N VAL A 508 25.94 -18.00 -2.63
CA VAL A 508 24.95 -17.01 -2.26
C VAL A 508 25.35 -15.66 -2.85
N VAL A 509 24.38 -14.91 -3.37
CA VAL A 509 24.56 -13.54 -3.86
C VAL A 509 23.53 -12.61 -3.21
N TYR A 510 23.78 -11.30 -3.25
CA TYR A 510 22.87 -10.30 -2.70
C TYR A 510 22.46 -9.30 -3.79
N ASP A 511 21.15 -9.04 -3.91
CA ASP A 511 20.61 -8.14 -4.93
C ASP A 511 20.68 -6.68 -4.49
N ILE A 512 21.53 -5.91 -5.17
CA ILE A 512 21.81 -4.49 -4.93
C ILE A 512 21.07 -3.56 -5.93
N SER A 513 20.00 -4.04 -6.56
CA SER A 513 19.22 -3.28 -7.55
C SER A 513 18.05 -2.54 -6.88
N GLY A 514 17.96 -1.22 -7.03
CA GLY A 514 16.78 -0.45 -6.58
C GLY A 514 15.56 -0.63 -7.49
N LYS A 515 14.38 -0.24 -7.01
CA LYS A 515 13.16 -0.06 -7.79
C LYS A 515 12.85 1.44 -7.88
N PRO A 516 12.90 2.07 -9.07
CA PRO A 516 13.44 1.57 -10.36
C PRO A 516 14.98 1.47 -10.39
N PRO A 517 15.62 0.80 -11.39
CA PRO A 517 15.03 0.23 -12.62
C PRO A 517 14.52 -1.22 -12.49
N ALA A 518 14.84 -1.93 -11.41
CA ALA A 518 14.38 -3.30 -11.21
C ALA A 518 12.99 -3.35 -10.54
N THR A 519 12.46 -4.54 -10.34
CA THR A 519 11.29 -4.82 -9.49
C THR A 519 11.74 -5.39 -8.13
N ILE A 520 10.79 -5.58 -7.21
CA ILE A 520 11.09 -6.19 -5.89
C ILE A 520 11.26 -7.70 -6.05
N GLU A 521 10.23 -8.40 -6.53
CA GLU A 521 10.29 -9.80 -6.94
C GLU A 521 11.00 -9.91 -8.31
N TRP A 522 11.61 -11.06 -8.58
CA TRP A 522 12.38 -11.31 -9.81
C TRP A 522 11.52 -11.81 -10.99
N GLU A 523 10.30 -12.27 -10.71
CA GLU A 523 9.28 -12.77 -11.65
C GLU A 523 7.87 -12.39 -11.18
#